data_AF-A0A2M7UXX5-F1
#
_entry.id   AF-A0A2M7UXX5-F1
#
_cell.length_a   1.000
_cell.length_b   1.000
_cell.length_c   1.000
_cell.angle_alpha   90.00
_cell.angle_beta   90.00
_cell.angle_gamma   90.00
#
_symmetry.space_group_name_H-M   'P 1'
#
loop_
_entity.id
_entity.type
_entity.pdbx_description
1 polymer ?
#
loop_
_entity_poly.entity_id
_entity_poly.type
_entity_poly.pdbx_seq_one_letter_code
_entity_poly.pdbx_strand_id
1 'polypeptide(L)'
;RNVCGLKDANSAEFAPNSKNLVIDVMPDQKVLLREKRYGGTMRLGAYPCRLKTSSKSWKAYGMINNISERHRHRYELNNAFREALESRGLVTAGVNPERDLVEIIELKNHPFFVG
;
A
#
# COMPACT_ATOMS: atom_id res chain seq x y z
N ARG A 1 7.39 -7.89 -10.37
CA ARG A 1 8.46 -8.37 -11.29
C ARG A 1 8.43 -9.87 -11.46
N ASN A 2 8.77 -10.67 -10.44
CA ASN A 2 9.01 -12.11 -10.60
C ASN A 2 7.72 -12.91 -10.85
N VAL A 3 6.77 -12.89 -9.90
CA VAL A 3 5.56 -13.73 -9.98
C VAL A 3 4.55 -13.19 -11.00
N CYS A 4 4.36 -11.88 -11.04
CA CYS A 4 3.39 -11.24 -11.95
C CYS A 4 3.95 -10.97 -13.36
N GLY A 5 5.22 -11.29 -13.65
CA GLY A 5 5.83 -11.07 -14.97
C GLY A 5 6.04 -9.60 -15.40
N LEU A 6 5.64 -8.62 -14.59
CA LEU A 6 5.81 -7.19 -14.87
C LEU A 6 7.29 -6.78 -14.72
N LYS A 7 8.09 -6.94 -15.77
CA LYS A 7 9.56 -6.75 -15.72
C LYS A 7 9.98 -5.31 -15.45
N ASP A 8 9.28 -4.34 -16.01
CA ASP A 8 9.56 -2.91 -15.83
C ASP A 8 8.86 -2.29 -14.61
N ALA A 9 8.11 -3.09 -13.83
CA ALA A 9 7.36 -2.62 -12.66
C ALA A 9 8.27 -1.81 -11.74
N ASN A 10 7.89 -0.57 -11.44
CA ASN A 10 8.70 0.33 -10.64
C ASN A 10 7.85 1.29 -9.79
N SER A 11 8.53 2.05 -8.93
CA SER A 11 7.94 3.21 -8.26
C SER A 11 8.11 4.45 -9.13
N ALA A 12 7.11 5.34 -9.11
CA ALA A 12 7.20 6.67 -9.70
C ALA A 12 8.36 7.50 -9.09
N GLU A 13 8.79 7.16 -7.87
CA GLU A 13 9.94 7.77 -7.21
C GLU A 13 11.26 7.57 -7.97
N PHE A 14 11.49 6.36 -8.47
CA PHE A 14 12.78 5.98 -9.05
C PHE A 14 12.77 5.97 -10.58
N ALA A 15 11.63 5.62 -11.19
CA ALA A 15 11.48 5.55 -12.63
C ALA A 15 10.10 6.09 -13.05
N PRO A 16 9.89 7.42 -13.01
CA PRO A 16 8.60 8.04 -13.31
C PRO A 16 8.10 7.78 -14.74
N ASN A 17 8.99 7.40 -15.65
CA ASN A 17 8.67 7.07 -17.04
C ASN A 17 8.42 5.57 -17.27
N SER A 18 8.41 4.73 -16.22
CA SER A 18 8.05 3.31 -16.36
C SER A 18 6.59 3.17 -16.77
N LYS A 19 6.28 2.17 -17.59
CA LYS A 19 4.90 1.88 -18.00
C LYS A 19 4.08 1.25 -16.87
N ASN A 20 4.75 0.52 -15.97
CA ASN A 20 4.10 -0.17 -14.85
C ASN A 20 4.50 0.48 -13.52
N LEU A 21 3.89 1.62 -13.22
CA LEU A 21 4.01 2.31 -11.93
C LEU A 21 3.15 1.60 -10.87
N VAL A 22 3.71 0.54 -10.28
CA VAL A 22 3.04 -0.26 -9.24
C VAL A 22 2.95 0.52 -7.93
N ILE A 23 3.96 1.34 -7.65
CA ILE A 23 3.96 2.27 -6.52
C ILE A 23 3.93 3.68 -7.11
N ASP A 24 2.94 4.47 -6.73
CA ASP A 24 2.72 5.80 -7.28
C ASP A 24 2.11 6.73 -6.23
N VAL A 25 2.12 8.02 -6.52
CA VAL A 25 1.45 9.02 -5.71
C VAL A 25 0.00 9.13 -6.15
N MET A 26 -0.94 9.29 -5.22
CA MET A 26 -2.34 9.54 -5.56
C MET A 26 -2.47 10.79 -6.45
N PRO A 27 -3.38 10.82 -7.46
CA PRO A 27 -3.53 11.95 -8.37
C PRO A 27 -3.61 13.32 -7.68
N ASP A 28 -4.39 13.41 -6.60
CA ASP A 28 -4.55 14.64 -5.82
C ASP A 28 -3.24 15.11 -5.16
N GLN A 29 -2.37 14.17 -4.78
CA GLN A 29 -1.05 14.47 -4.22
C GLN A 29 -0.02 14.81 -5.31
N LYS A 30 -0.20 14.37 -6.56
CA LYS A 30 0.71 14.74 -7.66
C LYS A 30 0.71 16.25 -7.92
N VAL A 31 -0.45 16.91 -7.80
CA VAL A 31 -0.56 18.38 -7.92
C VAL A 31 0.24 19.06 -6.81
N LEU A 32 0.05 18.62 -5.56
CA LEU A 32 0.74 19.15 -4.39
C LEU A 32 2.27 18.97 -4.47
N LEU A 33 2.75 17.86 -5.02
CA LEU A 33 4.17 17.62 -5.26
C LEU A 33 4.74 18.56 -6.33
N ARG A 34 4.01 18.81 -7.43
CA ARG A 34 4.42 19.78 -8.46
C ARG A 34 4.56 21.18 -7.90
N GLU A 35 3.65 21.56 -7.00
CA GLU A 35 3.67 22.85 -6.30
C GLU A 35 4.70 22.93 -5.16
N LYS A 36 5.50 21.88 -4.94
CA LYS A 36 6.48 21.78 -3.83
C LYS A 36 5.86 22.02 -2.45
N ARG A 37 4.56 21.73 -2.29
CA ARG A 37 3.83 21.86 -1.03
C ARG A 37 4.10 20.64 -0.16
N TYR A 38 5.32 20.55 0.35
CA TYR A 38 5.75 19.52 1.29
C TYR A 38 5.33 19.92 2.71
N GLY A 39 4.31 19.28 3.28
CA GLY A 39 3.75 19.68 4.57
C GLY A 39 2.52 18.87 4.98
N GLY A 40 1.55 19.50 5.68
CA GLY A 40 0.33 18.88 6.21
C GLY A 40 -0.67 18.31 5.19
N THR A 41 -0.31 18.28 3.91
CA THR A 41 -1.09 17.68 2.81
C THR A 41 -0.62 16.27 2.45
N MET A 42 0.53 15.84 2.99
CA MET A 42 1.03 14.46 2.86
C MET A 42 0.52 13.58 4.00
N ARG A 43 0.59 12.24 3.86
CA ARG A 43 0.25 11.34 4.96
C ARG A 43 1.27 11.44 6.08
N LEU A 44 0.91 12.21 7.10
CA LEU A 44 1.68 12.42 8.31
C LEU A 44 0.73 12.43 9.50
N GLY A 45 0.84 11.41 10.36
CA GLY A 45 -0.02 11.29 11.54
C GLY A 45 -0.69 9.92 11.63
N ALA A 46 -1.65 9.81 12.54
CA ALA A 46 -2.40 8.58 12.78
C ALA A 46 -3.50 8.42 11.72
N TYR A 47 -3.58 7.24 11.10
CA TYR A 47 -4.61 6.89 10.13
C TYR A 47 -5.27 5.57 10.51
N PRO A 48 -6.57 5.40 10.23
CA PRO A 48 -7.24 4.13 10.45
C PRO A 48 -6.74 3.08 9.46
N CYS A 49 -6.59 1.85 9.95
CA CYS A 49 -6.33 0.67 9.13
C CYS A 49 -7.26 -0.45 9.60
N ARG A 50 -8.06 -0.97 8.66
CA ARG A 50 -8.94 -2.11 8.85
C ARG A 50 -8.20 -3.39 8.48
N LEU A 51 -7.98 -4.26 9.45
CA LEU A 51 -7.31 -5.53 9.27
C LEU A 51 -8.27 -6.59 8.72
N LYS A 52 -7.74 -7.42 7.81
CA LYS A 52 -8.43 -8.59 7.28
C LYS A 52 -8.45 -9.68 8.35
N THR A 53 -9.63 -10.21 8.64
CA THR A 53 -9.79 -11.34 9.55
C THR A 53 -8.94 -12.51 9.08
N SER A 54 -8.41 -13.30 10.02
CA SER A 54 -7.47 -14.41 9.79
C SER A 54 -6.05 -14.07 9.34
N SER A 55 -5.74 -12.80 9.03
CA SER A 55 -4.37 -12.36 8.72
C SER A 55 -3.43 -12.53 9.91
N LYS A 56 -2.12 -12.66 9.66
CA LYS A 56 -1.11 -12.68 10.73
C LYS A 56 -1.12 -11.37 11.52
N SER A 57 -1.32 -10.26 10.81
CA SER A 57 -1.42 -8.91 11.38
C SER A 57 -2.60 -8.79 12.33
N TRP A 58 -3.80 -9.24 11.94
CA TRP A 58 -4.98 -9.26 12.81
C TRP A 58 -4.75 -10.05 14.10
N LYS A 59 -4.09 -11.22 14.00
CA LYS A 59 -3.72 -12.01 15.18
C LYS A 59 -2.71 -11.29 16.08
N ALA A 60 -1.70 -10.65 15.49
CA ALA A 60 -0.67 -9.90 16.22
C ALA A 60 -1.26 -8.70 16.98
N TYR A 61 -2.28 -8.05 16.41
CA TYR A 61 -3.03 -6.96 17.05
C TYR A 61 -4.12 -7.45 18.02
N GLY A 62 -4.08 -8.72 18.46
CA GLY A 62 -5.02 -9.23 19.45
C GLY A 62 -6.45 -9.40 18.94
N MET A 63 -6.61 -9.69 17.64
CA MET A 63 -7.90 -9.93 16.99
C MET A 63 -8.81 -8.70 16.90
N ILE A 64 -8.22 -7.50 16.89
CA ILE A 64 -8.92 -6.23 16.70
C ILE A 64 -8.95 -5.87 15.21
N ASN A 65 -10.13 -5.54 14.70
CA ASN A 65 -10.32 -5.29 13.26
C ASN A 65 -9.95 -3.88 12.81
N ASN A 66 -10.07 -2.88 13.68
CA ASN A 66 -9.78 -1.49 13.33
C ASN A 66 -8.68 -0.99 14.26
N ILE A 67 -7.54 -0.64 13.68
CA ILE A 67 -6.39 -0.10 14.38
C ILE A 67 -6.11 1.32 13.87
N SER A 68 -5.27 2.05 14.59
CA SER A 68 -4.83 3.39 14.22
C SER A 68 -3.32 3.46 14.38
N GLU A 69 -2.61 3.74 13.28
CA GLU A 69 -1.15 3.72 13.23
C GLU A 69 -0.60 4.97 12.57
N ARG A 70 0.66 5.30 12.88
CA ARG A 70 1.29 6.53 12.38
C ARG A 70 1.96 6.28 11.03
N HIS A 71 1.58 7.08 10.03
CA HIS A 71 2.19 7.09 8.71
C HIS A 71 3.10 8.30 8.54
N ARG A 72 4.19 8.09 7.79
CA ARG A 72 5.06 9.16 7.28
C ARG A 72 5.66 8.73 5.95
N HIS A 73 4.85 8.76 4.91
CA HIS A 73 5.28 8.43 3.55
C HIS A 73 4.41 9.17 2.52
N ARG A 74 4.72 9.01 1.23
CA ARG A 74 4.10 9.76 0.11
C ARG A 74 3.55 8.88 -1.00
N TYR A 75 4.04 7.65 -1.10
CA TYR A 75 3.76 6.77 -2.21
C TYR A 75 2.91 5.62 -1.70
N GLU A 76 1.94 5.24 -2.51
CA GLU A 76 0.96 4.23 -2.19
C GLU A 76 1.03 3.13 -3.25
N LEU A 77 0.47 1.96 -2.93
CA LEU A 77 0.17 0.98 -3.97
C LEU A 77 -0.81 1.58 -4.96
N ASN A 78 -0.49 1.51 -6.26
CA ASN A 78 -1.45 1.82 -7.30
C ASN A 78 -2.49 0.68 -7.37
N ASN A 79 -3.71 0.96 -6.91
CA ASN A 79 -4.78 -0.04 -6.82
C ASN A 79 -5.15 -0.70 -8.15
N ALA A 80 -4.80 -0.11 -9.30
CA ALA A 80 -4.95 -0.77 -10.60
C ALA A 80 -4.17 -2.11 -10.68
N PHE A 81 -3.15 -2.29 -9.85
CA PHE A 81 -2.37 -3.53 -9.78
C PHE A 81 -2.81 -4.47 -8.65
N ARG A 82 -3.71 -4.04 -7.76
CA ARG A 82 -4.07 -4.78 -6.54
C ARG A 82 -4.62 -6.17 -6.87
N GLU A 83 -5.60 -6.26 -7.76
CA GLU A 83 -6.21 -7.54 -8.16
C GLU A 83 -5.18 -8.49 -8.80
N ALA A 84 -4.32 -7.96 -9.68
CA ALA A 84 -3.27 -8.74 -10.32
C ALA A 84 -2.27 -9.30 -9.29
N LEU A 85 -1.94 -8.55 -8.23
CA LEU A 85 -1.08 -9.02 -7.15
C LEU A 85 -1.80 -10.04 -6.26
N GLU A 86 -3.05 -9.79 -5.88
CA GLU A 86 -3.83 -10.68 -5.01
C GLU A 86 -4.10 -12.04 -5.65
N SER A 87 -4.41 -12.06 -6.96
CA SER A 87 -4.60 -13.29 -7.74
C SER A 87 -3.33 -14.18 -7.78
N ARG A 88 -2.16 -13.59 -7.51
CA ARG A 88 -0.86 -14.26 -7.50
C ARG A 88 -0.31 -14.55 -6.10
N GLY A 89 -1.14 -14.43 -5.08
CA GLY A 89 -0.83 -14.88 -3.73
C GLY A 89 -0.46 -13.78 -2.74
N LEU A 90 -0.44 -12.52 -3.15
CA LEU A 90 -0.40 -11.40 -2.21
C LEU A 90 -1.74 -11.32 -1.46
N VAL A 91 -1.70 -10.94 -0.19
CA VAL A 91 -2.87 -10.72 0.64
C VAL A 91 -2.84 -9.28 1.09
N THR A 92 -3.86 -8.52 0.74
CA THR A 92 -4.11 -7.23 1.37
C THR A 92 -4.64 -7.50 2.78
N ALA A 93 -3.75 -7.38 3.77
CA ALA A 93 -4.03 -7.69 5.17
C ALA A 93 -4.52 -6.49 5.96
N GLY A 94 -4.25 -5.27 5.49
CA GLY A 94 -4.72 -4.02 6.08
C GLY A 94 -5.06 -2.99 5.00
N VAL A 95 -6.19 -2.31 5.17
CA VAL A 95 -6.62 -1.23 4.27
C VAL A 95 -7.07 0.00 5.05
N ASN A 96 -6.75 1.20 4.57
CA ASN A 96 -7.40 2.41 5.04
C ASN A 96 -8.84 2.44 4.54
N PRO A 97 -9.85 2.43 5.43
CA PRO A 97 -11.25 2.30 5.02
C PRO A 97 -11.82 3.56 4.35
N GLU A 98 -11.18 4.72 4.51
CA GLU A 98 -11.67 6.00 3.96
C GLU A 98 -11.18 6.22 2.53
N ARG A 99 -9.95 5.81 2.24
CA ARG A 99 -9.25 6.09 0.98
C ARG A 99 -8.95 4.86 0.14
N ASP A 100 -9.33 3.68 0.63
CA ASP A 100 -9.04 2.36 0.02
C ASP A 100 -7.55 2.15 -0.27
N LEU A 101 -6.68 2.64 0.61
CA LEU A 101 -5.24 2.49 0.47
C LEU A 101 -4.79 1.17 1.11
N VAL A 102 -3.91 0.42 0.43
CA VAL A 102 -3.32 -0.80 0.98
C VAL A 102 -2.22 -0.41 1.96
N GLU A 103 -2.41 -0.77 3.23
CA GLU A 103 -1.49 -0.41 4.32
C GLU A 103 -0.58 -1.55 4.73
N ILE A 104 -1.10 -2.78 4.69
CA ILE A 104 -0.38 -3.97 5.14
C ILE A 104 -0.59 -5.08 4.12
N ILE A 105 0.50 -5.70 3.70
CA ILE A 105 0.51 -6.86 2.83
C ILE A 105 1.07 -8.09 3.54
N GLU A 106 0.54 -9.25 3.16
CA GLU A 106 1.08 -10.55 3.54
C GLU A 106 1.26 -11.42 2.29
N LEU A 107 2.01 -12.52 2.41
CA LEU A 107 2.14 -13.51 1.35
C LEU A 107 1.50 -14.84 1.77
N LYS A 108 0.63 -15.39 0.92
CA LYS A 108 0.09 -16.74 1.11
C LYS A 108 1.21 -17.77 1.08
N ASN A 109 1.04 -18.86 1.84
CA ASN A 109 1.95 -20.00 1.88
C ASN A 109 3.41 -19.65 2.28
N HIS A 110 3.62 -18.52 2.96
CA HIS A 110 4.90 -18.16 3.56
C HIS A 110 4.79 -18.25 5.10
N PRO A 111 5.77 -18.85 5.79
CA PRO A 111 5.72 -19.05 7.25
C PRO A 111 5.50 -17.72 7.99
N PHE A 112 6.21 -16.67 7.59
CA PHE A 112 5.99 -15.32 8.07
C PHE A 112 6.45 -14.29 7.03
N PHE A 113 5.52 -13.52 6.46
CA PHE A 113 5.80 -12.41 5.55
C PHE A 113 4.72 -11.36 5.78
N VAL A 114 5.13 -10.22 6.31
CA VAL A 114 4.29 -9.05 6.60
C VAL A 114 5.09 -7.83 6.17
N GLY A 115 4.46 -6.89 5.47
CA GLY A 115 5.08 -5.65 4.99
C GLY A 115 4.09 -4.51 4.95
#